data_AF-A0A0Q6NGU5-F1
#
_entry.id   AF-A0A0Q6NGU5-F1
#
_cell.length_a   1.000
_cell.length_b   1.000
_cell.length_c   1.000
_cell.angle_alpha   90.00
_cell.angle_beta   90.00
_cell.angle_gamma   90.00
#
_symmetry.space_group_name_H-M   'P 1'
#
loop_
_entity.id
_entity.type
_entity.pdbx_description
1 polymer ?
#
loop_
_entity_poly.entity_id
_entity_poly.type
_entity_poly.pdbx_seq_one_letter_code
_entity_poly.pdbx_strand_id
1 'polypeptide(L)'
;MHAKARFLGHSVHQMLVVFPLGLLATAVVFDLIYLAGRSQVMAAVSYWMIAAGLVGGVLAAPFGTIDWLSIPAGTRAKRIGAMHGAGNAVVLLLFALSFLLRDQDYAPVPSQMVWAFAGAALALVTAWLGGELVDRLAVGVDEDADLNAPSSLRKPHTAPGK
;
A
#
# COMPACT_ATOMS: atom_id res chain seq x y z
N MET A 1 7.28 13.55 12.29
CA MET A 1 6.07 13.25 13.10
C MET A 1 5.88 11.75 13.12
N HIS A 2 5.71 11.18 14.31
CA HIS A 2 5.63 9.74 14.47
C HIS A 2 4.30 9.16 13.96
N ALA A 3 4.37 7.99 13.34
CA ALA A 3 3.21 7.12 13.18
C ALA A 3 2.63 6.77 14.56
N LYS A 4 1.30 6.75 14.69
CA LYS A 4 0.65 6.42 15.97
C LYS A 4 0.54 4.91 16.16
N ALA A 5 0.38 4.15 15.08
CA ALA A 5 0.38 2.70 15.12
C ALA A 5 1.80 2.18 14.83
N ARG A 6 2.56 1.88 15.90
CA ARG A 6 3.92 1.36 15.79
C ARG A 6 4.04 -0.06 16.33
N PHE A 7 4.90 -0.85 15.69
CA PHE A 7 5.36 -2.13 16.20
C PHE A 7 6.89 -2.14 16.19
N LEU A 8 7.49 -2.38 17.34
CA LEU A 8 8.95 -2.37 17.54
C LEU A 8 9.64 -1.12 16.97
N GLY A 9 8.99 0.04 17.11
CA GLY A 9 9.53 1.32 16.64
C GLY A 9 9.43 1.54 15.13
N HIS A 10 8.54 0.86 14.41
CA HIS A 10 8.27 1.16 12.99
C HIS A 10 6.77 1.31 12.74
N SER A 11 6.37 2.08 11.72
CA SER A 11 4.96 2.19 11.33
C SER A 11 4.42 0.84 10.86
N VAL A 12 3.35 0.38 11.50
CA VAL A 12 2.65 -0.85 11.09
C VAL A 12 2.09 -0.71 9.69
N HIS A 13 1.59 0.48 9.34
CA HIS A 13 1.11 0.75 7.98
C HIS A 13 2.22 0.55 6.95
N GLN A 14 3.40 1.16 7.16
CA GLN A 14 4.55 1.00 6.25
C GLN A 14 5.02 -0.46 6.11
N MET A 15 4.95 -1.24 7.19
CA MET A 15 5.24 -2.67 7.14
C MET A 15 4.22 -3.45 6.32
N LEU A 16 2.93 -3.12 6.42
CA LEU A 16 1.86 -3.86 5.78
C LEU A 16 1.69 -3.52 4.29
N VAL A 17 1.94 -2.28 3.87
CA VAL A 17 1.67 -1.84 2.48
C VAL A 17 2.52 -2.54 1.41
N VAL A 18 3.63 -3.17 1.80
CA VAL A 18 4.46 -3.97 0.88
C VAL A 18 3.67 -5.13 0.25
N PHE A 19 2.73 -5.71 1.01
CA PHE A 19 1.90 -6.82 0.54
C PHE A 19 0.89 -6.41 -0.53
N PRO A 20 -0.07 -5.48 -0.29
CA PRO A 20 -1.03 -5.10 -1.32
C PRO A 20 -0.36 -4.55 -2.58
N LEU A 21 0.65 -3.67 -2.44
CA LEU A 21 1.30 -3.09 -3.61
C LEU A 21 2.04 -4.15 -4.44
N GLY A 22 2.82 -5.02 -3.78
CA GLY A 22 3.55 -6.09 -4.45
C GLY A 22 2.63 -7.13 -5.10
N LEU A 23 1.61 -7.60 -4.38
CA LEU A 23 0.70 -8.64 -4.85
C LEU A 23 -0.18 -8.14 -6.01
N LEU A 24 -0.75 -6.94 -5.91
CA LEU A 24 -1.60 -6.38 -6.97
C LEU A 24 -0.80 -6.04 -8.23
N ALA A 25 0.42 -5.51 -8.09
CA ALA A 25 1.32 -5.29 -9.22
C ALA A 25 1.72 -6.61 -9.89
N THR A 26 2.03 -7.63 -9.09
CA THR A 26 2.40 -8.96 -9.60
C THR A 26 1.23 -9.64 -10.31
N ALA A 27 0.00 -9.48 -9.81
CA ALA A 27 -1.20 -9.98 -10.49
C ALA A 27 -1.33 -9.45 -11.92
N VAL A 28 -1.07 -8.16 -12.14
CA VAL A 28 -1.08 -7.54 -13.48
C VAL A 28 -0.03 -8.17 -14.39
N VAL A 29 1.16 -8.49 -13.87
CA VAL A 29 2.19 -9.22 -14.65
C VAL A 29 1.66 -10.58 -15.08
N PHE A 30 1.02 -11.33 -14.19
CA PHE A 30 0.44 -12.64 -14.52
C PHE A 30 -0.76 -12.54 -15.49
N ASP A 31 -1.56 -11.48 -15.42
CA ASP A 31 -2.58 -11.18 -16.42
C ASP A 31 -1.96 -10.99 -17.81
N LEU A 32 -0.86 -10.26 -17.92
CA LEU A 32 -0.15 -10.06 -19.19
C LEU A 32 0.43 -11.39 -19.74
N ILE A 33 1.00 -12.22 -18.86
CA ILE A 33 1.50 -13.56 -19.24
C ILE A 33 0.34 -14.43 -19.73
N TYR A 34 -0.81 -14.40 -19.05
CA TYR A 34 -2.01 -15.11 -19.49
C TYR A 34 -2.51 -14.60 -20.85
N LEU A 35 -2.53 -13.28 -21.09
CA LEU A 35 -2.94 -12.75 -22.39
C LEU A 35 -2.05 -13.24 -23.55
N ALA A 36 -0.74 -13.38 -23.29
CA ALA A 36 0.24 -13.85 -24.26
C ALA A 36 0.18 -15.37 -24.51
N GLY A 37 0.03 -16.17 -23.45
CA GLY A 37 0.15 -17.64 -23.53
C GLY A 37 -1.13 -18.43 -23.32
N ARG A 38 -2.21 -17.80 -22.85
CA ARG A 38 -3.51 -18.41 -22.52
C ARG A 38 -3.43 -19.56 -21.50
N SER A 39 -2.40 -19.55 -20.66
CA SER A 39 -2.20 -20.54 -19.60
C SER A 39 -3.15 -20.30 -18.42
N GLN A 40 -4.08 -21.22 -18.17
CA GLN A 40 -5.02 -21.13 -17.07
C GLN A 40 -4.34 -21.04 -15.69
N VAL A 41 -3.15 -21.64 -15.55
CA VAL A 41 -2.36 -21.55 -14.31
C VAL A 41 -1.99 -20.09 -14.01
N MET A 42 -1.58 -19.32 -15.02
CA MET A 42 -1.21 -17.91 -14.83
C MET A 42 -2.43 -17.06 -14.45
N ALA A 43 -3.59 -17.38 -15.02
CA ALA A 43 -4.84 -16.72 -14.72
C ALA A 43 -5.28 -16.98 -13.26
N ALA A 44 -5.16 -18.22 -12.80
CA ALA A 44 -5.39 -18.60 -11.40
C ALA A 44 -4.41 -17.93 -10.44
N VAL A 45 -3.12 -17.85 -10.78
CA VAL A 45 -2.12 -17.13 -9.96
C VAL A 45 -2.50 -15.66 -9.83
N SER A 46 -2.82 -14.98 -10.94
CA SER A 46 -3.28 -13.59 -10.90
C SER A 46 -4.51 -13.42 -9.99
N TYR A 47 -5.53 -14.27 -10.15
CA TYR A 47 -6.73 -14.25 -9.33
C TYR A 47 -6.43 -14.29 -7.82
N TRP A 48 -5.59 -15.23 -7.38
CA TRP A 48 -5.22 -15.36 -5.96
C TRP A 48 -4.31 -14.24 -5.47
N MET A 49 -3.45 -13.70 -6.32
CA MET A 49 -2.65 -12.51 -6.01
C MET A 49 -3.54 -11.28 -5.80
N ILE A 50 -4.58 -11.09 -6.61
CA ILE A 50 -5.57 -10.04 -6.39
C ILE A 50 -6.30 -10.25 -5.08
N ALA A 51 -6.80 -11.46 -4.80
CA ALA A 51 -7.48 -11.77 -3.55
C ALA A 51 -6.62 -11.44 -2.32
N ALA A 52 -5.37 -11.94 -2.30
CA ALA A 52 -4.44 -11.70 -1.22
C ALA A 52 -4.05 -10.22 -1.10
N GLY A 53 -3.84 -9.54 -2.23
CA GLY A 53 -3.56 -8.11 -2.27
C GLY A 53 -4.72 -7.26 -1.72
N LEU A 54 -5.96 -7.61 -2.04
CA LEU A 54 -7.15 -6.94 -1.49
C LEU A 54 -7.25 -7.13 0.03
N VAL A 55 -7.04 -8.36 0.52
CA VAL A 55 -7.00 -8.64 1.97
C VAL A 55 -5.90 -7.81 2.64
N GLY A 56 -4.68 -7.82 2.08
CA GLY A 56 -3.57 -7.01 2.59
C GLY A 56 -3.88 -5.52 2.62
N GLY A 57 -4.55 -4.99 1.59
CA GLY A 57 -4.96 -3.59 1.51
C GLY A 57 -5.98 -3.22 2.58
N VAL A 58 -7.00 -4.06 2.78
CA VAL A 58 -8.00 -3.87 3.84
C VAL A 58 -7.36 -3.95 5.23
N LEU A 59 -6.39 -4.84 5.46
CA LEU A 59 -5.66 -4.91 6.72
C LEU A 59 -4.76 -3.70 6.96
N ALA A 60 -4.15 -3.12 5.91
CA ALA A 60 -3.27 -1.96 6.02
C ALA A 60 -4.02 -0.62 6.21
N ALA A 61 -5.26 -0.52 5.69
CA ALA A 61 -6.02 0.73 5.64
C ALA A 61 -6.35 1.35 7.03
N PRO A 62 -6.75 0.59 8.07
CA PRO A 62 -6.99 1.14 9.40
C PRO A 62 -5.76 1.83 9.98
N PHE A 63 -4.59 1.21 9.86
CA PHE A 63 -3.33 1.76 10.36
C PHE A 63 -2.93 3.04 9.61
N GLY A 64 -3.08 3.05 8.28
CA GLY A 64 -2.84 4.26 7.47
C GLY A 64 -3.80 5.39 7.81
N THR A 65 -5.06 5.07 8.13
CA THR A 65 -6.06 6.05 8.56
C THR A 65 -5.70 6.64 9.92
N ILE A 66 -5.28 5.81 10.88
CA ILE A 66 -4.80 6.25 12.20
C ILE A 66 -3.58 7.18 12.05
N ASP A 67 -2.61 6.80 11.22
CA ASP A 67 -1.42 7.61 10.94
C ASP A 67 -1.80 8.92 10.22
N TRP A 68 -2.75 8.91 9.28
CA TRP A 68 -3.23 10.14 8.65
C TRP A 68 -3.96 11.05 9.63
N LEU A 69 -4.81 10.51 10.51
CA LEU A 69 -5.53 11.27 11.53
C LEU A 69 -4.59 11.96 12.53
N SER A 70 -3.41 11.39 12.79
CA SER A 70 -2.39 11.99 13.65
C SER A 70 -1.76 13.25 13.07
N ILE A 71 -1.82 13.43 11.74
CA ILE A 71 -1.22 14.58 11.08
C ILE A 71 -2.00 15.87 11.43
N PRO A 72 -1.34 16.98 11.84
CA PRO A 72 -1.98 18.25 12.13
C PRO A 72 -2.73 18.79 10.92
N ALA A 73 -3.91 19.33 11.21
CA ALA A 73 -4.75 19.98 10.23
C ALA A 73 -4.03 21.17 9.56
N GLY A 74 -4.42 21.48 8.32
CA GLY A 74 -3.84 22.60 7.55
C GLY A 74 -2.46 22.34 6.94
N THR A 75 -1.81 21.22 7.25
CA THR A 75 -0.48 20.89 6.70
C THR A 75 -0.57 20.31 5.28
N ARG A 76 0.51 20.49 4.49
CA ARG A 76 0.66 19.82 3.18
C ARG A 76 0.58 18.29 3.32
N ALA A 77 1.18 17.72 4.38
CA ALA A 77 1.13 16.30 4.68
C ALA A 77 -0.30 15.78 4.87
N LYS A 78 -1.17 16.55 5.53
CA LYS A 78 -2.58 16.16 5.71
C LYS A 78 -3.31 16.03 4.38
N ARG A 79 -3.08 16.99 3.47
CA ARG A 79 -3.70 16.99 2.13
C ARG A 79 -3.19 15.86 1.25
N ILE A 80 -1.86 15.66 1.20
CA ILE A 80 -1.26 14.57 0.42
C ILE A 80 -1.66 13.21 0.98
N GLY A 81 -1.70 13.06 2.32
CA GLY A 81 -2.17 11.84 2.98
C GLY A 81 -3.63 11.51 2.66
N ALA A 82 -4.49 12.53 2.55
CA ALA A 82 -5.88 12.33 2.13
C ALA A 82 -5.97 11.87 0.66
N MET A 83 -5.21 12.50 -0.25
CA MET A 83 -5.15 12.10 -1.66
C MET A 83 -4.61 10.67 -1.82
N HIS A 84 -3.55 10.34 -1.08
CA HIS A 84 -2.95 8.99 -1.06
C HIS A 84 -3.95 7.95 -0.56
N GLY A 85 -4.59 8.19 0.59
CA GLY A 85 -5.56 7.26 1.17
C GLY A 85 -6.80 7.08 0.29
N ALA A 86 -7.39 8.17 -0.20
CA ALA A 86 -8.53 8.11 -1.11
C ALA A 86 -8.19 7.42 -2.43
N GLY A 87 -7.03 7.73 -3.01
CA GLY A 87 -6.56 7.06 -4.22
C GLY A 87 -6.40 5.55 -4.02
N ASN A 88 -5.81 5.11 -2.90
CA ASN A 88 -5.67 3.68 -2.61
C ASN A 88 -7.02 3.00 -2.35
N ALA A 89 -8.00 3.69 -1.76
CA ALA A 89 -9.36 3.15 -1.67
C ALA A 89 -9.94 2.88 -3.08
N VAL A 90 -9.74 3.80 -4.03
CA VAL A 90 -10.15 3.59 -5.44
C VAL A 90 -9.37 2.45 -6.09
N VAL A 91 -8.05 2.33 -5.85
CA VAL A 91 -7.25 1.19 -6.33
C VAL A 91 -7.84 -0.13 -5.85
N LEU A 92 -8.14 -0.26 -4.56
CA LEU A 92 -8.74 -1.48 -4.01
C LEU A 92 -10.11 -1.76 -4.61
N LEU A 93 -10.95 -0.74 -4.84
CA LEU A 93 -12.23 -0.92 -5.50
C LEU A 93 -12.08 -1.39 -6.96
N LEU A 94 -11.13 -0.85 -7.71
CA LEU A 94 -10.85 -1.26 -9.09
C LEU A 94 -10.37 -2.72 -9.16
N PHE A 95 -9.46 -3.12 -8.27
CA PHE A 95 -9.04 -4.52 -8.18
C PHE A 95 -10.15 -5.45 -7.68
N ALA A 96 -10.99 -5.00 -6.75
CA ALA A 96 -12.16 -5.75 -6.29
C ALA A 96 -13.17 -5.95 -7.42
N LEU A 97 -13.40 -4.94 -8.26
CA LEU A 97 -14.23 -5.08 -9.47
C LEU A 97 -13.62 -6.09 -10.45
N SER A 98 -12.31 -6.02 -10.72
CA SER A 98 -11.65 -7.03 -11.55
C SER A 98 -11.80 -8.44 -10.96
N PHE A 99 -11.64 -8.58 -9.64
CA PHE A 99 -11.76 -9.84 -8.93
C PHE A 99 -13.16 -10.44 -9.00
N LEU A 100 -14.19 -9.65 -8.69
CA LEU A 100 -15.58 -10.09 -8.68
C LEU A 100 -16.13 -10.44 -10.07
N LEU A 101 -15.55 -9.86 -11.12
CA LEU A 101 -15.93 -10.16 -12.50
C LEU A 101 -15.21 -11.41 -13.05
N ARG A 102 -14.21 -11.97 -12.37
CA ARG A 102 -13.54 -13.21 -12.79
C ARG A 102 -14.39 -14.41 -12.37
N ASP A 103 -14.76 -15.25 -13.34
CA ASP A 103 -15.48 -16.50 -13.08
C ASP A 103 -14.61 -17.58 -12.41
N GLN A 104 -15.26 -18.64 -11.92
CA GLN A 104 -14.65 -19.80 -11.23
C GLN A 104 -13.54 -20.50 -12.03
N ASP A 105 -13.57 -20.40 -13.36
CA ASP A 105 -12.54 -20.98 -14.24
C ASP A 105 -11.25 -20.13 -14.29
N TYR A 106 -11.21 -19.02 -13.53
CA TYR A 106 -10.11 -18.07 -13.44
C TYR A 106 -9.69 -17.43 -14.75
N ALA A 107 -10.43 -17.61 -15.84
CA ALA A 107 -10.09 -17.18 -17.19
C ALA A 107 -10.71 -15.81 -17.50
N PRO A 108 -10.08 -14.68 -17.13
CA PRO A 108 -10.63 -13.38 -17.40
C PRO A 108 -10.73 -13.12 -18.90
N VAL A 109 -11.83 -12.50 -19.34
CA VAL A 109 -11.86 -11.82 -20.63
C VAL A 109 -11.17 -10.44 -20.50
N PRO A 110 -10.59 -9.89 -21.59
CA PRO A 110 -9.83 -8.64 -21.51
C PRO A 110 -10.61 -7.46 -20.89
N SER A 111 -11.93 -7.40 -21.07
CA SER A 111 -12.79 -6.37 -20.47
C SER A 111 -12.86 -6.44 -18.95
N GLN A 112 -12.54 -7.58 -18.32
CA GLN A 112 -12.48 -7.72 -16.86
C GLN A 112 -11.12 -7.30 -16.30
N MET A 113 -10.05 -7.41 -17.10
CA MET A 113 -8.70 -6.99 -16.72
C MET A 113 -8.51 -5.47 -16.75
N VAL A 114 -9.32 -4.75 -17.52
CA VAL A 114 -9.21 -3.28 -17.64
C VAL A 114 -9.26 -2.58 -16.28
N TRP A 115 -10.03 -3.13 -15.33
CA TRP A 115 -10.13 -2.62 -13.97
C TRP A 115 -8.83 -2.82 -13.18
N ALA A 116 -8.20 -3.98 -13.28
CA ALA A 116 -6.90 -4.24 -12.67
C ALA A 116 -5.80 -3.34 -13.27
N PHE A 117 -5.81 -3.14 -14.59
CA PHE A 117 -4.85 -2.26 -15.26
C PHE A 117 -5.05 -0.79 -14.87
N ALA A 118 -6.29 -0.30 -14.82
CA ALA A 118 -6.60 1.04 -14.33
C ALA A 118 -6.21 1.21 -12.86
N GLY A 119 -6.49 0.20 -12.02
CA GLY A 119 -6.08 0.16 -10.62
C GLY A 119 -4.56 0.23 -10.47
N ALA A 120 -3.81 -0.52 -11.29
CA ALA A 120 -2.35 -0.52 -11.28
C ALA A 120 -1.76 0.83 -11.72
N ALA A 121 -2.31 1.43 -12.77
CA ALA A 121 -1.88 2.76 -13.22
C ALA A 121 -2.11 3.81 -12.12
N LEU A 122 -3.26 3.79 -11.45
CA LEU A 122 -3.54 4.67 -10.32
C LEU A 122 -2.63 4.36 -9.12
N ALA A 123 -2.32 3.08 -8.87
CA ALA A 123 -1.43 2.66 -7.79
C ALA A 123 -0.01 3.24 -7.93
N LEU A 124 0.48 3.47 -9.15
CA LEU A 124 1.76 4.16 -9.36
C LEU A 124 1.71 5.61 -8.85
N VAL A 125 0.61 6.31 -9.08
CA VAL A 125 0.39 7.67 -8.59
C VAL A 125 0.29 7.67 -7.06
N THR A 126 -0.47 6.75 -6.48
CA THR A 126 -0.62 6.69 -5.02
C THR A 126 0.67 6.23 -4.33
N ALA A 127 1.44 5.33 -4.95
CA ALA A 127 2.77 4.95 -4.48
C ALA A 127 3.72 6.16 -4.45
N TRP A 128 3.71 6.99 -5.50
CA TRP A 128 4.47 8.25 -5.52
C TRP A 128 4.04 9.21 -4.40
N LEU A 129 2.74 9.37 -4.16
CA LEU A 129 2.24 10.18 -3.04
C LEU A 129 2.67 9.62 -1.67
N GLY A 130 2.76 8.29 -1.55
CA GLY A 130 3.29 7.62 -0.36
C GLY A 130 4.77 7.93 -0.14
N GLY A 131 5.58 7.87 -1.21
CA GLY A 131 6.98 8.30 -1.18
C GLY A 131 7.14 9.77 -0.79
N GLU A 132 6.31 10.66 -1.33
CA GLU A 132 6.33 12.08 -0.96
C GLU A 132 6.04 12.30 0.53
N LEU A 133 5.11 11.54 1.13
CA LEU A 133 4.81 11.61 2.56
C LEU A 133 6.01 11.22 3.42
N VAL A 134 6.73 10.16 3.04
CA VAL A 134 7.86 9.64 3.81
C VAL A 134 9.11 10.47 3.54
N ASP A 135 9.53 10.59 2.28
CA ASP A 135 10.83 11.11 1.88
C ASP A 135 10.92 12.63 1.96
N ARG A 136 9.80 13.34 1.71
CA ARG A 136 9.79 14.81 1.69
C ARG A 136 9.12 15.42 2.91
N LEU A 137 8.18 14.71 3.53
CA LEU A 137 7.37 15.23 4.62
C LEU A 137 7.60 14.52 5.96
N ALA A 138 8.53 13.56 6.00
CA ALA A 138 8.95 12.84 7.21
C ALA A 138 7.77 12.26 8.01
N VAL A 139 6.72 11.80 7.31
CA VAL A 139 5.58 11.12 7.93
C VAL A 139 6.00 9.69 8.26
N GLY A 140 5.87 9.31 9.54
CA GLY A 140 6.26 7.98 10.00
C GLY A 140 7.77 7.81 10.23
N VAL A 141 8.56 8.88 10.05
CA VAL A 141 10.00 8.93 10.35
C VAL A 141 10.21 9.47 11.77
N ASP A 142 11.15 8.88 12.50
CA ASP A 142 11.54 9.35 13.84
C ASP A 142 12.25 10.71 13.80
N GLU A 143 12.14 11.47 14.88
CA GLU A 143 12.76 12.79 15.02
C GLU A 143 14.29 12.72 15.04
N ASP A 144 14.84 11.66 15.64
CA ASP A 144 16.29 11.38 15.70
C ASP A 144 16.77 10.48 14.55
N ALA A 145 16.03 10.41 13.43
CA ALA A 145 16.43 9.59 12.30
C ALA A 145 17.67 10.19 11.59
N ASP A 146 18.80 9.49 11.69
CA ASP A 146 20.04 9.80 10.99
C ASP A 146 20.80 8.52 10.60
N LEU A 147 21.90 8.66 9.85
CA LEU A 147 22.67 7.51 9.32
C LEU A 147 23.33 6.64 10.41
N ASN A 148 23.46 7.15 11.63
CA ASN A 148 24.03 6.49 12.81
C ASN A 148 23.01 6.35 13.95
N ALA A 149 21.71 6.55 13.70
CA ALA A 149 20.68 6.43 14.72
C ALA A 149 20.71 5.05 15.39
N PRO A 150 20.54 4.98 16.73
CA PRO A 150 20.52 3.71 17.43
C PRO A 150 19.31 2.86 17.03
N SER A 151 19.43 1.54 17.18
CA SER A 151 18.31 0.61 16.94
C SER A 151 17.07 1.01 17.74
N SER A 152 15.89 0.90 17.11
CA SER A 152 14.57 1.10 17.73
C SER A 152 14.28 0.19 18.93
N LEU A 153 15.08 -0.87 19.13
CA LEU A 153 14.98 -1.79 20.26
C LEU A 153 15.80 -1.34 21.48
N ARG A 154 16.67 -0.33 21.35
CA ARG A 154 17.43 0.22 22.47
C ARG A 154 16.55 1.17 23.28
N LYS A 155 16.64 1.09 24.61
CA LYS A 155 15.93 2.04 25.49
C LYS A 155 16.40 3.47 25.18
N PRO A 156 15.51 4.48 25.20
CA PRO A 156 15.92 5.87 25.08
C PRO A 156 16.98 6.16 26.15
N HIS A 157 18.10 6.78 25.77
CA HIS A 157 18.94 7.44 26.76
C HIS A 157 18.09 8.56 27.36
N THR A 158 17.57 8.35 28.57
CA THR A 158 17.11 9.46 29.39
C THR A 158 18.32 10.34 29.64
N ALA A 159 18.50 11.40 28.86
CA ALA A 159 19.40 12.47 29.27
C ALA A 159 18.87 12.98 30.62
N PRO A 160 19.69 13.00 31.69
CA PRO A 160 19.28 13.65 32.92
C PRO A 160 19.01 15.13 32.61
N GLY A 161 17.89 15.63 33.13
CA GLY A 161 17.27 16.89 32.74
C GLY A 161 18.20 18.10 32.65
N LYS A 162 17.81 19.01 31.77
CA LYS A 162 18.20 20.42 31.81
C LYS A 162 16.94 21.26 31.72
#